data_AF-A0A922A0X3-F1
#
_entry.id   AF-A0A922A0X3-F1
#
_cell.length_a   1.000
_cell.length_b   1.000
_cell.length_c   1.000
_cell.angle_alpha   90.00
_cell.angle_beta   90.00
_cell.angle_gamma   90.00
#
_symmetry.space_group_name_H-M   'P 1'
#
loop_
_entity.id
_entity.type
_entity.pdbx_description
1 polymer ?
#
loop_
_entity_poly.entity_id
_entity_poly.type
_entity_poly.pdbx_seq_one_letter_code
_entity_poly.pdbx_strand_id
1 'polypeptide(L)'
;MERGNLIVQGGCDYSLNTKPDIESSQARLRAFALAKLEKYNFHKAHCSEALEMCAESVEKSLEMLFYKYFKIDLTDKPENVPSQAELKEMRMDEKAVLESIYDTSFKIKDNDVWCVKLNLDYLLKLYENKNVEVPKKKSNINYNNSNFKTKPKELCKLYLKGSCRFGAKCKFLHEVSSDKTTESSSDTSESIKITFELEIRFPEETLYPYQPPLLFFKSENPTNVIPELTYLKVTARLLDEAKVLAQDGIPSIYSLVELLNNEEDIINFIQFDTRTFPEPTDALFPQLIENEGLSEDKPSHYKKGAVNDNRYNVNMKQILQDNKEIAKRWLEKSDNNRYNKFMSDRKKLPAWQKRDEILNSMKKSQIIVISGETGCGKSTQVPQYILDDWLDGFNNGGTEHVEIVCTQPRRISAIGVAERVADERVEKIGQVVGYQIRLESKVSSKTRLTFCTTGILLRRLEYDPKLTSVTHIVVDEVHERSEESDFLLLILRDLVKVRKDLTVILMSATLNADLFSDYFGNIPILEIPGRTFPVEQFFLEEVMDMTNYVMEENGPYARKVKKGKFN
;
A
#
# COMPACT_ATOMS: atom_id res chain seq x y z
N MET A 1 19.81 8.10 -52.05
CA MET A 1 18.37 8.40 -51.91
C MET A 1 17.68 7.10 -51.49
N GLU A 2 17.68 6.79 -50.20
CA GLU A 2 17.08 5.57 -49.68
C GLU A 2 15.61 5.79 -49.32
N ARG A 3 14.76 4.94 -49.86
CA ARG A 3 13.31 4.96 -49.67
C ARG A 3 13.00 4.37 -48.29
N GLY A 4 12.56 5.23 -47.36
CA GLY A 4 12.07 4.80 -46.05
C GLY A 4 10.83 3.92 -46.20
N ASN A 5 10.87 2.75 -45.57
CA ASN A 5 9.74 1.83 -45.45
C ASN A 5 8.67 2.47 -44.55
N LEU A 6 7.64 3.04 -45.17
CA LEU A 6 6.43 3.48 -44.50
C LEU A 6 5.60 2.24 -44.14
N ILE A 7 5.66 1.80 -42.88
CA ILE A 7 4.81 0.73 -42.37
C ILE A 7 3.47 1.34 -41.97
N VAL A 8 2.47 1.20 -42.84
CA VAL A 8 1.09 1.58 -42.54
C VAL A 8 0.49 0.53 -41.59
N GLN A 9 0.33 0.87 -40.31
CA GLN A 9 -0.25 -0.02 -39.28
C GLN A 9 -1.79 0.01 -39.19
N GLY A 10 -2.46 0.59 -40.19
CA GLY A 10 -3.91 0.51 -40.30
C GLY A 10 -4.46 1.33 -41.46
N GLY A 11 -5.33 0.73 -42.26
CA GLY A 11 -6.13 1.42 -43.28
C GLY A 11 -7.60 1.41 -42.88
N CYS A 12 -8.28 2.55 -43.01
CA CYS A 12 -9.73 2.60 -42.98
C CYS A 12 -10.25 2.56 -44.42
N ASP A 13 -11.03 1.53 -44.72
CA ASP A 13 -11.74 1.40 -45.99
C ASP A 13 -12.95 2.35 -45.99
N TYR A 14 -12.90 3.39 -46.83
CA TYR A 14 -14.00 4.33 -47.02
C TYR A 14 -15.02 3.85 -48.07
N SER A 15 -14.84 2.66 -48.65
CA SER A 15 -15.72 2.13 -49.71
C SER A 15 -16.89 1.28 -49.22
N LEU A 16 -17.00 1.07 -47.90
CA LEU A 16 -18.12 0.34 -47.30
C LEU A 16 -19.25 1.31 -46.88
N ASN A 17 -20.41 1.17 -47.52
CA ASN A 17 -21.67 1.88 -47.21
C ASN A 17 -22.28 1.53 -45.83
N THR A 18 -21.52 0.92 -44.92
CA THR A 18 -21.92 0.64 -43.54
C THR A 18 -21.05 1.44 -42.60
N LYS A 19 -21.67 2.39 -41.88
CA LYS A 19 -21.01 3.21 -40.85
C LYS A 19 -20.21 2.30 -39.90
N PRO A 20 -18.94 2.61 -39.60
CA PRO A 20 -18.15 1.81 -38.67
C PRO A 20 -18.78 1.89 -37.28
N ASP A 21 -18.89 0.73 -36.64
CA ASP A 21 -19.40 0.58 -35.29
C ASP A 21 -18.50 1.35 -34.31
N ILE A 22 -19.04 2.42 -33.72
CA ILE A 22 -18.31 3.41 -32.90
C ILE A 22 -17.66 2.71 -31.69
N GLU A 23 -18.32 1.70 -31.12
CA GLU A 23 -17.80 0.92 -29.98
C GLU A 23 -16.52 0.15 -30.34
N SER A 24 -16.42 -0.37 -31.56
CA SER A 24 -15.24 -1.13 -32.02
C SER A 24 -14.01 -0.24 -32.22
N SER A 25 -14.22 1.03 -32.56
CA SER A 25 -13.14 2.00 -32.79
C SER A 25 -12.54 2.53 -31.48
N GLN A 26 -13.39 2.80 -30.48
CA GLN A 26 -12.97 3.22 -29.15
C GLN A 26 -12.20 2.11 -28.42
N ALA A 27 -12.64 0.85 -28.54
CA ALA A 27 -11.94 -0.30 -27.97
C ALA A 27 -10.50 -0.46 -28.53
N ARG A 28 -10.29 -0.18 -29.83
CA ARG A 28 -8.96 -0.23 -30.46
C ARG A 28 -8.06 0.91 -29.98
N LEU A 29 -8.59 2.13 -29.88
CA LEU A 29 -7.84 3.28 -29.36
C LEU A 29 -7.39 3.05 -27.91
N ARG A 30 -8.28 2.51 -27.07
CA ARG A 30 -7.96 2.16 -25.69
C ARG A 30 -6.90 1.07 -25.57
N ALA A 31 -6.95 0.04 -26.42
CA ALA A 31 -5.91 -0.99 -26.47
C ALA A 31 -4.53 -0.42 -26.85
N PHE A 32 -4.49 0.52 -27.78
CA PHE A 32 -3.26 1.24 -28.15
C PHE A 32 -2.73 2.11 -27.01
N ALA A 33 -3.61 2.85 -26.33
CA ALA A 33 -3.27 3.69 -25.18
C ALA A 33 -2.66 2.85 -24.04
N LEU A 34 -3.27 1.71 -23.71
CA LEU A 34 -2.76 0.76 -22.71
C LEU A 34 -1.37 0.24 -23.07
N ALA A 35 -1.19 -0.22 -24.32
CA ALA A 35 0.10 -0.72 -24.79
C ALA A 35 1.19 0.36 -24.74
N LYS A 36 0.83 1.64 -24.91
CA LYS A 36 1.77 2.77 -24.79
C LYS A 36 2.17 3.04 -23.33
N LEU A 37 1.26 2.89 -22.38
CA LEU A 37 1.54 3.06 -20.94
C LEU A 37 2.34 1.89 -20.36
N GLU A 38 2.03 0.65 -20.77
CA GLU A 38 2.76 -0.56 -20.33
C GLU A 38 4.26 -0.52 -20.69
N LYS A 39 4.65 0.22 -21.75
CA LYS A 39 6.07 0.44 -22.12
C LYS A 39 6.91 1.14 -21.04
N TYR A 40 6.27 1.78 -20.07
CA TYR A 40 6.94 2.44 -18.95
C TYR A 40 7.05 1.54 -17.71
N ASN A 41 6.81 0.23 -17.87
CA ASN A 41 6.92 -0.80 -16.82
C ASN A 41 5.92 -0.62 -15.67
N PHE A 42 4.85 0.16 -15.89
CA PHE A 42 3.72 0.22 -14.99
C PHE A 42 2.81 -1.00 -15.19
N HIS A 43 2.25 -1.49 -14.10
CA HIS A 43 1.34 -2.62 -14.16
C HIS A 43 0.09 -2.29 -14.98
N LYS A 44 -0.30 -3.21 -15.86
CA LYS A 44 -1.44 -3.08 -16.78
C LYS A 44 -2.75 -2.62 -16.12
N ALA A 45 -3.05 -3.14 -14.94
CA ALA A 45 -4.27 -2.75 -14.20
C ALA A 45 -4.25 -1.25 -13.86
N HIS A 46 -3.11 -0.74 -13.41
CA HIS A 46 -2.93 0.67 -13.06
C HIS A 46 -2.96 1.56 -14.30
N CYS A 47 -2.39 1.09 -15.42
CA CYS A 47 -2.49 1.78 -16.71
C CYS A 47 -3.96 1.94 -17.16
N SER A 48 -4.78 0.91 -16.97
CA SER A 48 -6.21 0.99 -17.29
C SER A 48 -6.95 1.94 -16.37
N GLU A 49 -6.66 1.91 -15.08
CA GLU A 49 -7.28 2.78 -14.09
C GLU A 49 -6.92 4.27 -14.35
N ALA A 50 -5.66 4.54 -14.70
CA ALA A 50 -5.20 5.88 -15.03
C ALA A 50 -5.87 6.43 -16.30
N LEU A 51 -6.02 5.60 -17.34
CA LEU A 51 -6.73 5.96 -18.57
C LEU A 51 -8.19 6.30 -18.31
N GLU A 52 -8.88 5.51 -17.49
CA GLU A 52 -10.26 5.79 -17.11
C GLU A 52 -10.38 7.14 -16.38
N MET A 53 -9.50 7.40 -15.41
CA MET A 53 -9.51 8.65 -14.63
C MET A 53 -9.14 9.88 -15.46
N CYS A 54 -8.30 9.73 -16.48
CA CYS A 54 -7.80 10.83 -17.29
C CYS A 54 -8.55 10.99 -18.62
N ALA A 55 -9.79 10.50 -18.71
CA ALA A 55 -10.64 10.57 -19.91
C ALA A 55 -9.93 10.05 -21.18
N GLU A 56 -9.26 8.90 -21.07
CA GLU A 56 -8.50 8.21 -22.14
C GLU A 56 -7.30 9.01 -22.69
N SER A 57 -6.85 10.06 -22.01
CA SER A 57 -5.62 10.79 -22.35
C SER A 57 -4.38 10.05 -21.84
N VAL A 58 -3.53 9.59 -22.76
CA VAL A 58 -2.29 8.87 -22.43
C VAL A 58 -1.31 9.74 -21.63
N GLU A 59 -1.19 11.03 -21.97
CA GLU A 59 -0.21 11.93 -21.36
C GLU A 59 -0.54 12.22 -19.90
N LYS A 60 -1.79 12.60 -19.62
CA LYS A 60 -2.29 12.81 -18.25
C LYS A 60 -2.24 11.52 -17.44
N SER A 61 -2.56 10.38 -18.06
CA SER A 61 -2.47 9.07 -17.41
C SER A 61 -1.04 8.73 -17.00
N LEU A 62 -0.07 9.02 -17.87
CA LEU A 62 1.34 8.75 -17.63
C LEU A 62 1.89 9.63 -16.50
N GLU A 63 1.54 10.91 -16.49
CA GLU A 63 1.89 11.84 -15.41
C GLU A 63 1.28 11.40 -14.07
N MET A 64 0.00 11.04 -14.05
CA MET A 64 -0.66 10.55 -12.84
C MET A 64 -0.04 9.25 -12.32
N LEU A 65 0.29 8.31 -13.22
CA LEU A 65 0.99 7.08 -12.85
C LEU A 65 2.34 7.38 -12.21
N PHE A 66 3.11 8.30 -12.80
CA PHE A 66 4.40 8.71 -12.28
C PHE A 66 4.28 9.25 -10.85
N TYR A 67 3.41 10.23 -10.61
CA TYR A 67 3.25 10.81 -9.27
C TYR A 67 2.81 9.78 -8.22
N LYS A 68 1.93 8.84 -8.59
CA LYS A 68 1.43 7.80 -7.68
C LYS A 68 2.48 6.74 -7.36
N TYR A 69 3.20 6.25 -8.36
CA TYR A 69 4.23 5.22 -8.16
C TYR A 69 5.42 5.75 -7.37
N PHE A 70 5.84 6.98 -7.64
CA PHE A 70 7.02 7.59 -7.01
C PHE A 70 6.69 8.49 -5.81
N LYS A 71 5.41 8.55 -5.41
CA LYS A 71 4.90 9.29 -4.23
C LYS A 71 5.38 10.74 -4.20
N ILE A 72 5.28 11.42 -5.34
CA ILE A 72 5.66 12.83 -5.46
C ILE A 72 4.50 13.68 -4.97
N ASP A 73 4.78 14.57 -4.02
CA ASP A 73 3.83 15.57 -3.56
C ASP A 73 3.92 16.81 -4.46
N LEU A 74 2.79 17.25 -5.01
CA LEU A 74 2.70 18.42 -5.89
C LEU A 74 2.47 19.72 -5.11
N THR A 75 2.24 19.64 -3.80
CA THR A 75 1.97 20.82 -2.96
C THR A 75 3.23 21.49 -2.43
N ASP A 76 4.38 20.81 -2.51
CA ASP A 76 5.68 21.33 -2.11
C ASP A 76 6.25 22.21 -3.23
N LYS A 77 6.08 23.53 -3.11
CA LYS A 77 6.62 24.50 -4.07
C LYS A 77 7.89 25.13 -3.49
N PRO A 78 9.01 25.10 -4.22
CA PRO A 78 10.24 25.74 -3.77
C PRO A 78 10.04 27.26 -3.57
N GLU A 79 10.64 27.80 -2.51
CA GLU A 79 10.67 29.25 -2.27
C GLU A 79 11.70 29.92 -3.20
N ASN A 80 11.43 31.15 -3.67
CA ASN A 80 12.33 31.93 -4.54
C ASN A 80 12.62 31.33 -5.93
N VAL A 81 11.59 30.86 -6.63
CA VAL A 81 11.75 30.35 -8.01
C VAL A 81 11.91 31.50 -9.02
N PRO A 82 12.85 31.39 -9.98
CA PRO A 82 12.95 32.31 -11.12
C PRO A 82 11.67 32.40 -11.96
N SER A 83 11.60 33.42 -12.81
CA SER A 83 10.50 33.58 -13.75
C SER A 83 10.44 32.44 -14.76
N GLN A 84 9.26 32.17 -15.32
CA GLN A 84 9.07 31.14 -16.34
C GLN A 84 9.95 31.33 -17.59
N ALA A 85 10.35 32.56 -17.90
CA ALA A 85 11.28 32.86 -18.98
C ALA A 85 12.71 32.39 -18.65
N GLU A 86 13.19 32.66 -17.44
CA GLU A 86 14.52 32.25 -16.97
C GLU A 86 14.62 30.73 -16.84
N LEU A 87 13.57 30.06 -16.32
CA LEU A 87 13.52 28.60 -16.27
C LEU A 87 13.62 27.96 -17.67
N LYS A 88 13.00 28.60 -18.66
CA LYS A 88 13.08 28.15 -20.06
C LYS A 88 14.48 28.34 -20.63
N GLU A 89 15.15 29.44 -20.31
CA GLU A 89 16.54 29.71 -20.72
C GLU A 89 17.49 28.67 -20.12
N MET A 90 17.43 28.43 -18.81
CA MET A 90 18.23 27.40 -18.13
C MET A 90 18.05 26.00 -18.74
N ARG A 91 16.82 25.66 -19.15
CA ARG A 91 16.55 24.40 -19.85
C ARG A 91 17.15 24.37 -21.26
N MET A 92 17.09 25.48 -21.99
CA MET A 92 17.70 25.57 -23.31
C MET A 92 19.23 25.45 -23.24
N ASP A 93 19.85 25.97 -22.19
CA ASP A 93 21.29 25.82 -21.95
C ASP A 93 21.67 24.36 -21.69
N GLU A 94 20.95 23.67 -20.80
CA GLU A 94 21.19 22.24 -20.54
C GLU A 94 20.98 21.40 -21.80
N LYS A 95 19.94 21.71 -22.60
CA LYS A 95 19.70 21.06 -23.88
C LYS A 95 20.91 21.17 -24.81
N ALA A 96 21.46 22.38 -24.98
CA ALA A 96 22.60 22.60 -25.85
C ALA A 96 23.84 21.82 -25.40
N VAL A 97 24.04 21.70 -24.09
CA VAL A 97 25.10 20.86 -23.49
C VAL A 97 24.87 19.38 -23.84
N LEU A 98 23.65 18.86 -23.66
CA LEU A 98 23.34 17.46 -23.98
C LEU A 98 23.47 17.14 -25.47
N GLU A 99 23.04 18.06 -26.35
CA GLU A 99 23.23 17.94 -27.80
C GLU A 99 24.71 17.87 -28.17
N SER A 100 25.56 18.66 -27.48
CA SER A 100 27.00 18.64 -27.71
C SER A 100 27.70 17.38 -27.19
N ILE A 101 27.25 16.82 -26.05
CA ILE A 101 27.93 15.70 -25.39
C ILE A 101 27.50 14.36 -25.98
N TYR A 102 26.19 14.17 -26.18
CA TYR A 102 25.62 12.88 -26.54
C TYR A 102 25.29 12.75 -28.03
N ASP A 103 25.34 13.84 -28.79
CA ASP A 103 25.14 13.90 -30.24
C ASP A 103 23.97 13.00 -30.68
N THR A 104 24.22 11.96 -31.48
CA THR A 104 23.19 11.05 -32.01
C THR A 104 22.41 10.25 -30.96
N SER A 105 22.92 10.17 -29.73
CA SER A 105 22.28 9.45 -28.61
C SER A 105 21.24 10.30 -27.88
N PHE A 106 21.30 11.64 -27.99
CA PHE A 106 20.27 12.55 -27.49
C PHE A 106 19.32 12.95 -28.63
N LYS A 107 18.02 12.77 -28.42
CA LYS A 107 16.99 13.15 -29.40
C LYS A 107 15.79 13.78 -28.71
N ILE A 108 15.18 14.73 -29.39
CA ILE A 108 13.91 15.32 -28.97
C ILE A 108 12.81 14.77 -29.87
N LYS A 109 11.80 14.18 -29.24
CA LYS A 109 10.59 13.68 -29.90
C LYS A 109 9.50 14.76 -29.88
N ASP A 110 8.37 14.47 -30.53
CA ASP A 110 7.18 15.33 -30.48
C ASP A 110 6.78 15.65 -29.03
N ASN A 111 6.26 16.87 -28.81
CA ASN A 111 5.90 17.43 -27.49
C ASN A 111 7.09 17.69 -26.53
N ASP A 112 8.26 18.07 -27.06
CA ASP A 112 9.47 18.44 -26.28
C ASP A 112 9.93 17.35 -25.30
N VAL A 113 9.76 16.09 -25.70
CA VAL A 113 10.18 14.92 -24.91
C VAL A 113 11.63 14.61 -25.24
N TRP A 114 12.50 14.69 -24.23
CA TRP A 114 13.93 14.43 -24.40
C TRP A 114 14.22 12.95 -24.17
N CYS A 115 15.00 12.34 -25.05
CA CYS A 115 15.36 10.93 -25.00
C CYS A 115 16.87 10.78 -25.08
N VAL A 116 17.47 10.11 -24.09
CA VAL A 116 18.88 9.72 -24.10
C VAL A 116 18.99 8.21 -24.27
N LYS A 117 19.61 7.76 -25.35
CA LYS A 117 19.91 6.34 -25.59
C LYS A 117 21.20 5.93 -24.89
N LEU A 118 21.15 4.80 -24.21
CA LEU A 118 22.23 4.31 -23.34
C LEU A 118 22.49 2.82 -23.60
N ASN A 119 23.77 2.44 -23.57
CA ASN A 119 24.17 1.03 -23.61
C ASN A 119 24.60 0.58 -22.21
N LEU A 120 23.74 -0.16 -21.51
CA LEU A 120 23.94 -0.55 -20.11
C LEU A 120 24.06 -2.07 -20.00
N ASP A 121 25.08 -2.63 -20.64
CA ASP A 121 25.30 -4.09 -20.72
C ASP A 121 25.43 -4.75 -19.33
N TYR A 122 25.84 -3.99 -18.31
CA TYR A 122 25.94 -4.48 -16.93
C TYR A 122 24.58 -4.91 -16.35
N LEU A 123 23.48 -4.25 -16.74
CA LEU A 123 22.14 -4.62 -16.28
C LEU A 123 21.71 -5.98 -16.83
N LEU A 124 22.15 -6.35 -18.04
CA LEU A 124 21.90 -7.67 -18.62
C LEU A 124 22.69 -8.74 -17.87
N LYS A 125 24.00 -8.49 -17.68
CA LYS A 125 24.90 -9.40 -16.96
C LYS A 125 24.43 -9.71 -15.52
N LEU A 126 23.79 -8.74 -14.86
CA LEU A 126 23.25 -8.91 -13.51
C LEU A 126 22.18 -10.02 -13.42
N TYR A 127 21.39 -10.22 -14.48
CA TYR A 127 20.27 -11.17 -14.50
C TYR A 127 20.54 -12.43 -15.34
N GLU A 128 21.45 -12.38 -16.32
CA GLU A 128 21.86 -13.57 -17.10
C GLU A 128 22.50 -14.66 -16.22
N ASN A 129 23.19 -14.28 -15.14
CA ASN A 129 23.85 -15.20 -14.22
C ASN A 129 22.91 -15.84 -13.16
N LYS A 130 21.59 -15.56 -13.17
CA LYS A 130 20.67 -15.88 -12.06
C LYS A 130 19.45 -16.80 -12.38
N ASN A 131 19.43 -17.57 -13.46
CA ASN A 131 18.39 -18.61 -13.63
C ASN A 131 18.82 -19.90 -12.88
N VAL A 132 18.03 -20.54 -12.00
CA VAL A 132 16.61 -20.93 -12.11
C VAL A 132 15.94 -21.04 -10.72
N GLU A 133 14.82 -20.34 -10.51
CA GLU A 133 13.57 -20.90 -9.95
C GLU A 133 12.44 -19.86 -10.12
N VAL A 134 11.54 -20.11 -11.08
CA VAL A 134 10.33 -19.28 -11.30
C VAL A 134 9.11 -20.04 -10.76
N PRO A 135 8.37 -19.52 -9.76
CA PRO A 135 7.13 -20.14 -9.31
C PRO A 135 6.03 -19.98 -10.36
N LYS A 136 5.48 -21.11 -10.82
CA LYS A 136 4.33 -21.14 -11.73
C LYS A 136 3.06 -20.62 -11.03
N LYS A 137 2.38 -19.65 -11.67
CA LYS A 137 1.00 -19.25 -11.39
C LYS A 137 0.10 -20.50 -11.36
N LYS A 138 -0.63 -20.74 -10.25
CA LYS A 138 -1.71 -21.72 -10.17
C LYS A 138 -3.05 -21.04 -10.37
N SER A 139 -3.79 -21.50 -11.38
CA SER A 139 -5.23 -21.37 -11.50
C SER A 139 -5.93 -22.32 -10.52
N ASN A 140 -7.05 -21.87 -9.93
CA ASN A 140 -7.99 -22.67 -9.14
C ASN A 140 -8.66 -23.74 -10.05
N ILE A 141 -9.12 -24.93 -9.60
CA ILE A 141 -10.31 -25.19 -8.77
C ILE A 141 -10.43 -26.71 -8.43
N ASN A 142 -10.94 -26.98 -7.22
CA ASN A 142 -11.73 -28.10 -6.64
C ASN A 142 -11.22 -29.54 -6.34
N TYR A 143 -11.67 -29.95 -5.15
CA TYR A 143 -11.64 -31.24 -4.46
C TYR A 143 -12.35 -32.39 -5.19
N ASN A 144 -11.76 -33.59 -5.16
CA ASN A 144 -12.32 -34.76 -4.46
C ASN A 144 -11.40 -35.99 -4.50
N ASN A 145 -11.24 -36.59 -3.32
CA ASN A 145 -10.98 -38.00 -2.98
C ASN A 145 -9.91 -38.86 -3.68
N SER A 146 -9.22 -39.59 -2.80
CA SER A 146 -8.65 -40.94 -2.91
C SER A 146 -7.18 -41.09 -3.33
N ASN A 147 -6.45 -41.76 -2.43
CA ASN A 147 -5.13 -42.37 -2.59
C ASN A 147 -5.03 -43.15 -3.91
N PHE A 148 -4.13 -42.76 -4.82
CA PHE A 148 -3.44 -43.69 -5.73
C PHE A 148 -2.12 -43.09 -6.20
N LYS A 149 -1.00 -43.78 -5.93
CA LYS A 149 0.30 -43.51 -6.55
C LYS A 149 0.21 -43.88 -8.05
N THR A 150 0.47 -42.95 -8.96
CA THR A 150 0.60 -43.25 -10.40
C THR A 150 1.96 -42.82 -10.95
N LYS A 151 2.70 -43.77 -11.54
CA LYS A 151 3.97 -43.59 -12.25
C LYS A 151 3.85 -42.61 -13.44
N PRO A 152 4.96 -41.95 -13.86
CA PRO A 152 4.96 -41.05 -15.02
C PRO A 152 4.59 -41.78 -16.32
N LYS A 153 3.80 -41.14 -17.19
CA LYS A 153 3.34 -41.69 -18.48
C LYS A 153 4.45 -41.58 -19.54
N GLU A 154 4.69 -42.66 -20.27
CA GLU A 154 5.65 -42.71 -21.39
C GLU A 154 5.13 -41.99 -22.65
N LEU A 155 6.05 -41.59 -23.55
CA LEU A 155 5.75 -40.96 -24.85
C LEU A 155 5.12 -41.95 -25.85
N CYS A 156 4.19 -41.47 -26.67
CA CYS A 156 3.47 -42.29 -27.64
C CYS A 156 4.30 -42.56 -28.90
N LYS A 157 4.71 -43.80 -29.08
CA LYS A 157 5.49 -44.25 -30.25
C LYS A 157 4.74 -44.13 -31.59
N LEU A 158 3.39 -44.13 -31.56
CA LEU A 158 2.56 -43.95 -32.77
C LEU A 158 2.49 -42.47 -33.19
N TYR A 159 2.53 -41.55 -32.22
CA TYR A 159 2.55 -40.12 -32.50
C TYR A 159 3.89 -39.67 -33.11
N LEU A 160 5.01 -40.22 -32.63
CA LEU A 160 6.34 -40.00 -33.22
C LEU A 160 6.45 -40.43 -34.69
N LYS A 161 5.52 -41.26 -35.20
CA LYS A 161 5.47 -41.71 -36.60
C LYS A 161 4.48 -40.94 -37.48
N GLY A 162 3.90 -39.85 -37.00
CA GLY A 162 3.23 -38.84 -37.83
C GLY A 162 1.71 -38.76 -37.76
N SER A 163 1.00 -39.70 -37.11
CA SER A 163 -0.39 -39.47 -36.67
C SER A 163 -0.85 -40.57 -35.71
N CYS A 164 -1.26 -40.19 -34.49
CA CYS A 164 -1.86 -41.14 -33.57
C CYS A 164 -3.38 -41.17 -33.75
N ARG A 165 -3.89 -42.30 -34.23
CA ARG A 165 -5.33 -42.59 -34.44
C ARG A 165 -6.24 -42.46 -33.19
N PHE A 166 -5.67 -42.31 -31.99
CA PHE A 166 -6.42 -42.12 -30.74
C PHE A 166 -6.49 -40.65 -30.28
N GLY A 167 -5.81 -39.72 -30.99
CA GLY A 167 -5.86 -38.28 -30.71
C GLY A 167 -5.64 -37.92 -29.25
N ALA A 168 -6.45 -36.99 -28.73
CA ALA A 168 -6.39 -36.53 -27.34
C ALA A 168 -6.81 -37.58 -26.28
N LYS A 169 -7.32 -38.75 -26.70
CA LYS A 169 -7.70 -39.85 -25.79
C LYS A 169 -6.58 -40.89 -25.65
N CYS A 170 -5.39 -40.65 -26.18
CA CYS A 170 -4.28 -41.59 -26.09
C CYS A 170 -3.74 -41.70 -24.66
N LYS A 171 -3.36 -42.91 -24.25
CA LYS A 171 -2.84 -43.19 -22.89
C LYS A 171 -1.39 -42.69 -22.68
N PHE A 172 -0.69 -42.32 -23.75
CA PHE A 172 0.74 -41.95 -23.78
C PHE A 172 0.92 -40.49 -24.25
N LEU A 173 1.99 -39.82 -23.84
CA LEU A 173 2.22 -38.39 -24.13
C LEU A 173 2.51 -38.13 -25.63
N HIS A 174 1.90 -37.10 -26.21
CA HIS A 174 2.09 -36.67 -27.60
C HIS A 174 2.92 -35.36 -27.65
N GLU A 175 4.15 -35.40 -27.14
CA GLU A 175 5.09 -34.27 -27.21
C GLU A 175 6.24 -34.60 -28.17
N VAL A 176 6.73 -33.58 -28.89
CA VAL A 176 7.88 -33.69 -29.81
C VAL A 176 9.10 -33.16 -29.08
N SER A 177 10.07 -34.03 -28.78
CA SER A 177 11.39 -33.63 -28.30
C SER A 177 12.25 -33.23 -29.49
N SER A 178 12.56 -31.94 -29.65
CA SER A 178 13.58 -31.50 -30.59
C SER A 178 14.86 -31.17 -29.82
N ASP A 179 15.74 -32.16 -29.71
CA ASP A 179 17.16 -31.96 -29.45
C ASP A 179 17.96 -33.00 -30.22
N LYS A 180 19.08 -32.54 -30.79
CA LYS A 180 20.30 -33.25 -31.30
C LYS A 180 20.69 -32.81 -32.73
N THR A 181 21.94 -32.60 -33.14
CA THR A 181 23.30 -32.49 -32.51
C THR A 181 24.29 -32.13 -33.64
N THR A 182 25.30 -31.30 -33.31
CA THR A 182 26.69 -31.22 -33.83
C THR A 182 27.02 -31.28 -35.34
N GLU A 183 27.63 -30.21 -35.88
CA GLU A 183 29.01 -30.19 -36.43
C GLU A 183 29.45 -28.76 -36.84
N SER A 184 30.76 -28.53 -36.84
CA SER A 184 31.51 -27.27 -36.89
C SER A 184 31.29 -26.37 -38.12
N SER A 185 31.08 -25.06 -37.91
CA SER A 185 31.72 -23.96 -38.66
C SER A 185 31.29 -22.58 -38.13
N SER A 186 32.28 -21.69 -38.06
CA SER A 186 32.27 -20.23 -37.97
C SER A 186 30.93 -19.46 -37.90
N ASP A 187 30.93 -18.52 -36.94
CA ASP A 187 30.34 -17.19 -36.96
C ASP A 187 28.86 -16.95 -36.61
N THR A 188 28.72 -16.01 -35.66
CA THR A 188 27.57 -15.15 -35.36
C THR A 188 26.36 -15.76 -34.65
N SER A 189 26.50 -15.96 -33.34
CA SER A 189 25.38 -15.70 -32.43
C SER A 189 25.18 -14.18 -32.33
N GLU A 190 24.22 -13.63 -33.07
CA GLU A 190 23.74 -12.26 -32.83
C GLU A 190 23.18 -12.22 -31.40
N SER A 191 24.01 -11.73 -30.49
CA SER A 191 23.56 -11.30 -29.16
C SER A 191 22.54 -10.19 -29.38
N ILE A 192 21.32 -10.39 -28.89
CA ILE A 192 20.27 -9.37 -28.98
C ILE A 192 20.74 -8.17 -28.16
N LYS A 193 21.28 -7.14 -28.83
CA LYS A 193 21.75 -5.91 -28.19
C LYS A 193 20.56 -5.10 -27.72
N ILE A 194 20.27 -5.14 -26.41
CA ILE A 194 19.20 -4.36 -25.79
C ILE A 194 19.73 -2.95 -25.51
N THR A 195 19.12 -1.94 -26.11
CA THR A 195 19.42 -0.52 -25.85
C THR A 195 18.40 0.04 -24.86
N PHE A 196 18.88 0.86 -23.92
CA PHE A 196 18.07 1.53 -22.91
C PHE A 196 17.81 2.99 -23.32
N GLU A 197 16.69 3.54 -22.89
CA GLU A 197 16.29 4.92 -23.15
C GLU A 197 15.88 5.56 -21.81
N LEU A 198 16.51 6.69 -21.47
CA LEU A 198 16.02 7.61 -20.45
C LEU A 198 15.17 8.66 -21.14
N GLU A 199 13.86 8.64 -20.86
CA GLU A 199 12.91 9.62 -21.37
C GLU A 199 12.60 10.67 -20.29
N ILE A 200 12.71 11.94 -20.64
CA ILE A 200 12.48 13.09 -19.77
C ILE A 200 11.34 13.91 -20.34
N ARG A 201 10.37 14.24 -19.49
CA ARG A 201 9.23 15.10 -19.85
C ARG A 201 9.09 16.27 -18.89
N PHE A 202 8.66 17.39 -19.46
CA PHE A 202 8.43 18.64 -18.76
C PHE A 202 6.93 19.00 -18.86
N PRO A 203 6.16 18.85 -17.77
CA PRO A 203 4.75 19.25 -17.73
C PRO A 203 4.55 20.75 -18.00
N GLU A 204 3.31 21.13 -18.33
CA GLU A 204 2.92 22.54 -18.38
C GLU A 204 3.15 23.19 -17.00
N GLU A 205 3.76 24.38 -16.98
CA GLU A 205 4.16 25.11 -15.75
C GLU A 205 5.23 24.44 -14.87
N THR A 206 6.03 23.52 -15.42
CA THR A 206 7.16 22.92 -14.66
C THR A 206 8.11 23.97 -14.07
N LEU A 207 8.61 23.70 -12.86
CA LEU A 207 9.60 24.53 -12.16
C LEU A 207 11.03 24.01 -12.32
N TYR A 208 11.28 23.09 -13.26
CA TYR A 208 12.63 22.59 -13.54
C TYR A 208 13.61 23.72 -13.89
N PRO A 209 14.83 23.77 -13.30
CA PRO A 209 15.49 22.74 -12.50
C PRO A 209 15.20 22.75 -10.98
N TYR A 210 14.39 23.67 -10.46
CA TYR A 210 14.03 23.74 -9.04
C TYR A 210 13.01 22.68 -8.60
N GLN A 211 12.51 21.90 -9.55
CA GLN A 211 11.67 20.73 -9.34
C GLN A 211 12.16 19.61 -10.26
N PRO A 212 12.21 18.34 -9.80
CA PRO A 212 12.61 17.24 -10.65
C PRO A 212 11.64 17.07 -11.85
N PRO A 213 12.14 16.69 -13.04
CA PRO A 213 11.28 16.44 -14.20
C PRO A 213 10.63 15.05 -14.09
N LEU A 214 9.70 14.75 -15.00
CA LEU A 214 9.17 13.39 -15.12
C LEU A 214 10.22 12.52 -15.82
N LEU A 215 10.69 11.47 -15.15
CA LEU A 215 11.76 10.60 -15.62
C LEU A 215 11.23 9.20 -15.88
N PHE A 216 11.57 8.60 -17.02
CA PHE A 216 11.20 7.22 -17.30
C PHE A 216 12.38 6.45 -17.89
N PHE A 217 12.87 5.46 -17.14
CA PHE A 217 13.88 4.54 -17.62
C PHE A 217 13.24 3.28 -18.21
N LYS A 218 13.52 2.97 -19.48
CA LYS A 218 12.92 1.84 -20.22
C LYS A 218 13.90 1.23 -21.22
N SER A 219 13.55 0.07 -21.78
CA SER A 219 14.26 -0.52 -22.92
C SER A 219 13.54 -0.22 -24.23
N GLU A 220 14.29 -0.10 -25.32
CA GLU A 220 13.73 0.12 -26.66
C GLU A 220 12.95 -1.12 -27.15
N ASN A 221 13.45 -2.31 -26.78
CA ASN A 221 12.80 -3.59 -27.04
C ASN A 221 12.36 -4.24 -25.71
N PRO A 222 11.14 -4.81 -25.64
CA PRO A 222 10.70 -5.53 -24.46
C PRO A 222 11.59 -6.76 -24.24
N THR A 223 12.08 -6.92 -23.01
CA THR A 223 12.93 -8.04 -22.62
C THR A 223 12.36 -8.71 -21.39
N ASN A 224 12.36 -10.05 -21.38
CA ASN A 224 11.98 -10.83 -20.20
C ASN A 224 13.18 -11.12 -19.28
N VAL A 225 14.38 -10.63 -19.64
CA VAL A 225 15.62 -10.86 -18.88
C VAL A 225 15.66 -10.00 -17.63
N ILE A 226 15.24 -8.74 -17.73
CA ILE A 226 15.25 -7.78 -16.62
C ILE A 226 13.82 -7.66 -16.06
N PRO A 227 13.60 -7.90 -14.76
CA PRO A 227 12.30 -7.70 -14.14
C PRO A 227 11.79 -6.26 -14.27
N GLU A 228 10.49 -6.07 -14.51
CA GLU A 228 9.84 -4.74 -14.60
C GLU A 228 10.14 -3.85 -13.38
N LEU A 229 10.19 -4.46 -12.19
CA LEU A 229 10.51 -3.79 -10.93
C LEU A 229 11.90 -3.11 -10.95
N THR A 230 12.86 -3.66 -11.70
CA THR A 230 14.21 -3.09 -11.80
C THR A 230 14.17 -1.73 -12.49
N TYR A 231 13.38 -1.57 -13.55
CA TYR A 231 13.22 -0.29 -14.24
C TYR A 231 12.60 0.77 -13.33
N LEU A 232 11.61 0.38 -12.53
CA LEU A 232 11.01 1.27 -11.53
C LEU A 232 12.01 1.66 -10.45
N LYS A 233 12.82 0.73 -9.93
CA LYS A 233 13.88 1.03 -8.95
C LYS A 233 14.92 2.00 -9.51
N VAL A 234 15.42 1.75 -10.72
CA VAL A 234 16.39 2.65 -11.38
C VAL A 234 15.77 4.03 -11.56
N THR A 235 14.54 4.13 -12.05
CA THR A 235 13.82 5.41 -12.18
C THR A 235 13.71 6.13 -10.83
N ALA A 236 13.44 5.40 -9.74
CA ALA A 236 13.36 6.00 -8.42
C ALA A 236 14.72 6.50 -7.89
N ARG A 237 15.83 5.81 -8.19
CA ARG A 237 17.19 6.28 -7.86
C ARG A 237 17.53 7.59 -8.57
N LEU A 238 17.18 7.68 -9.86
CA LEU A 238 17.37 8.90 -10.65
C LEU A 238 16.53 10.04 -10.10
N LEU A 239 15.29 9.76 -9.71
CA LEU A 239 14.44 10.77 -9.09
C LEU A 239 14.99 11.26 -7.75
N ASP A 240 15.56 10.39 -6.92
CA ASP A 240 16.20 10.77 -5.66
C ASP A 240 17.39 11.72 -5.93
N GLU A 241 18.19 11.47 -6.95
CA GLU A 241 19.30 12.35 -7.37
C GLU A 241 18.78 13.71 -7.88
N ALA A 242 17.77 13.68 -8.76
CA ALA A 242 17.17 14.88 -9.32
C ALA A 242 16.56 15.78 -8.23
N LYS A 243 15.96 15.19 -7.19
CA LYS A 243 15.43 15.93 -6.03
C LYS A 243 16.51 16.65 -5.24
N VAL A 244 17.69 16.05 -5.07
CA VAL A 244 18.82 16.67 -4.37
C VAL A 244 19.32 17.88 -5.17
N LEU A 245 19.54 17.71 -6.47
CA LEU A 245 20.01 18.78 -7.36
C LEU A 245 19.00 19.93 -7.48
N ALA A 246 17.70 19.61 -7.42
CA ALA A 246 16.63 20.59 -7.48
C ALA A 246 16.61 21.56 -6.28
N GLN A 247 17.11 21.15 -5.11
CA GLN A 247 17.20 22.04 -3.93
C GLN A 247 18.08 23.27 -4.20
N ASP A 248 19.10 23.10 -5.03
CA ASP A 248 20.04 24.15 -5.43
C ASP A 248 19.73 24.74 -6.82
N GLY A 249 18.62 24.33 -7.45
CA GLY A 249 18.27 24.75 -8.82
C GLY A 249 19.26 24.27 -9.88
N ILE A 250 19.94 23.14 -9.65
CA ILE A 250 20.97 22.61 -10.55
C ILE A 250 20.30 21.73 -11.63
N PRO A 251 20.55 21.98 -12.93
CA PRO A 251 20.11 21.09 -14.00
C PRO A 251 20.69 19.68 -13.80
N SER A 252 19.80 18.69 -13.84
CA SER A 252 20.09 17.32 -13.37
C SER A 252 20.35 16.32 -14.49
N ILE A 253 19.92 16.56 -15.73
CA ILE A 253 19.84 15.51 -16.76
C ILE A 253 21.22 14.93 -17.08
N TYR A 254 22.25 15.78 -17.18
CA TYR A 254 23.62 15.32 -17.39
C TYR A 254 24.09 14.40 -16.24
N SER A 255 23.91 14.83 -14.99
CA SER A 255 24.27 14.05 -13.80
C SER A 255 23.50 12.73 -13.70
N LEU A 256 22.23 12.70 -14.11
CA LEU A 256 21.43 11.47 -14.17
C LEU A 256 21.98 10.48 -15.19
N VAL A 257 22.45 10.97 -16.35
CA VAL A 257 23.07 10.12 -17.36
C VAL A 257 24.44 9.60 -16.89
N GLU A 258 25.24 10.42 -16.21
CA GLU A 258 26.50 9.96 -15.57
C GLU A 258 26.22 8.89 -14.52
N LEU A 259 25.22 9.10 -13.67
CA LEU A 259 24.81 8.13 -12.64
C LEU A 259 24.39 6.80 -13.26
N LEU A 260 23.68 6.80 -14.39
CA LEU A 260 23.33 5.56 -15.12
C LEU A 260 24.55 4.83 -15.68
N ASN A 261 25.60 5.56 -16.06
CA ASN A 261 26.85 4.96 -16.54
C ASN A 261 27.74 4.45 -15.40
N ASN A 262 27.46 4.84 -14.14
CA ASN A 262 28.13 4.28 -12.97
C ASN A 262 27.51 2.92 -12.57
N GLU A 263 28.11 1.84 -13.07
CA GLU A 263 27.68 0.46 -12.82
C GLU A 263 27.58 0.12 -11.33
N GLU A 264 28.59 0.50 -10.53
CA GLU A 264 28.67 0.11 -9.12
C GLU A 264 27.51 0.72 -8.32
N ASP A 265 27.23 2.01 -8.52
CA ASP A 265 26.16 2.72 -7.81
C ASP A 265 24.79 2.14 -8.13
N ILE A 266 24.50 1.88 -9.40
CA ILE A 266 23.21 1.34 -9.84
C ILE A 266 23.03 -0.10 -9.37
N ILE A 267 24.05 -0.95 -9.48
CA ILE A 267 23.97 -2.34 -9.02
C ILE A 267 23.78 -2.39 -7.50
N ASN A 268 24.58 -1.63 -6.74
CA ASN A 268 24.46 -1.57 -5.28
C ASN A 268 23.06 -1.10 -4.89
N PHE A 269 22.56 -0.05 -5.53
CA PHE A 269 21.22 0.44 -5.28
C PHE A 269 20.15 -0.64 -5.56
N ILE A 270 20.18 -1.31 -6.72
CA ILE A 270 19.19 -2.35 -7.06
C ILE A 270 19.19 -3.49 -6.02
N GLN A 271 20.37 -3.88 -5.53
CA GLN A 271 20.55 -4.98 -4.58
C GLN A 271 20.09 -4.64 -3.16
N PHE A 272 20.39 -3.44 -2.67
CA PHE A 272 20.13 -3.05 -1.28
C PHE A 272 18.85 -2.24 -1.07
N ASP A 273 18.29 -1.65 -2.13
CA ASP A 273 17.07 -0.86 -2.01
C ASP A 273 15.85 -1.76 -1.75
N THR A 274 15.16 -1.47 -0.64
CA THR A 274 13.99 -2.23 -0.14
C THR A 274 12.66 -1.55 -0.47
N ARG A 275 12.65 -0.52 -1.34
CA ARG A 275 11.44 0.23 -1.65
C ARG A 275 10.45 -0.65 -2.41
N THR A 276 9.18 -0.51 -2.04
CA THR A 276 8.07 -1.19 -2.69
C THR A 276 7.30 -0.22 -3.57
N PHE A 277 6.86 -0.72 -4.72
CA PHE A 277 5.97 -0.01 -5.64
C PHE A 277 4.54 -0.57 -5.48
N PRO A 278 3.51 0.14 -5.95
CA PRO A 278 2.13 -0.36 -5.92
C PRO A 278 2.03 -1.76 -6.55
N GLU A 279 1.50 -2.73 -5.82
CA GLU A 279 1.35 -4.09 -6.32
C GLU A 279 0.21 -4.17 -7.33
N PRO A 280 0.22 -5.11 -8.28
CA PRO A 280 -0.87 -5.36 -9.24
C PRO A 280 -2.30 -5.42 -8.67
N THR A 281 -2.40 -5.75 -7.39
CA THR A 281 -3.66 -5.92 -6.63
C THR A 281 -4.14 -4.65 -5.94
N ASP A 282 -3.33 -3.59 -5.93
CA ASP A 282 -3.62 -2.33 -5.26
C ASP A 282 -4.32 -1.37 -6.23
N ALA A 283 -5.48 -0.83 -5.88
CA ALA A 283 -6.10 0.22 -6.69
C ALA A 283 -5.31 1.54 -6.57
N LEU A 284 -4.95 2.15 -7.70
CA LEU A 284 -4.15 3.38 -7.73
C LEU A 284 -4.99 4.64 -7.45
N PHE A 285 -6.29 4.59 -7.70
CA PHE A 285 -7.26 5.67 -7.60
C PHE A 285 -8.51 5.22 -6.81
N PRO A 286 -8.58 5.51 -5.51
CA PRO A 286 -9.83 5.40 -4.76
C PRO A 286 -10.86 6.36 -5.38
N GLN A 287 -11.94 5.84 -5.95
CA GLN A 287 -12.91 6.60 -6.77
C GLN A 287 -13.42 7.87 -6.05
N LEU A 288 -13.18 9.02 -6.68
CA LEU A 288 -13.89 10.27 -6.43
C LEU A 288 -15.26 10.15 -7.10
N ILE A 289 -16.34 10.12 -6.32
CA ILE A 289 -17.70 10.29 -6.85
C ILE A 289 -18.18 11.66 -6.41
N GLU A 290 -18.00 12.64 -7.29
CA GLU A 290 -18.83 13.84 -7.31
C GLU A 290 -20.17 13.48 -7.97
N ASN A 291 -21.25 13.95 -7.35
CA ASN A 291 -22.62 13.77 -7.81
C ASN A 291 -22.86 14.58 -9.09
N GLU A 292 -23.32 13.94 -10.17
CA GLU A 292 -24.33 14.51 -11.09
C GLU A 292 -24.87 13.47 -12.09
N GLY A 293 -26.21 13.32 -12.13
CA GLY A 293 -27.01 13.08 -13.34
C GLY A 293 -26.94 11.76 -14.13
N LEU A 294 -27.87 10.83 -13.83
CA LEU A 294 -28.66 9.96 -14.74
C LEU A 294 -27.98 9.18 -15.90
N SER A 295 -28.02 7.84 -15.83
CA SER A 295 -28.81 6.98 -16.73
C SER A 295 -28.82 5.51 -16.27
N GLU A 296 -30.01 4.94 -16.12
CA GLU A 296 -30.27 3.54 -15.82
C GLU A 296 -29.98 2.65 -17.04
N ASP A 297 -28.87 1.94 -17.01
CA ASP A 297 -28.75 0.53 -17.43
C ASP A 297 -27.26 0.12 -17.38
N LYS A 298 -26.88 -0.71 -16.39
CA LYS A 298 -25.51 -1.22 -16.25
C LYS A 298 -25.44 -2.72 -16.57
N PRO A 299 -24.48 -3.17 -17.42
CA PRO A 299 -24.24 -4.58 -17.68
C PRO A 299 -23.79 -5.33 -16.41
N SER A 300 -24.26 -6.57 -16.28
CA SER A 300 -24.21 -7.42 -15.08
C SER A 300 -22.82 -7.93 -14.64
N HIS A 301 -21.73 -7.46 -15.24
CA HIS A 301 -20.38 -7.98 -14.98
C HIS A 301 -19.53 -7.16 -13.98
N TYR A 302 -20.01 -5.99 -13.54
CA TYR A 302 -19.34 -5.08 -12.58
C TYR A 302 -19.36 -5.54 -11.10
N LYS A 303 -19.69 -6.80 -10.79
CA LYS A 303 -19.86 -7.29 -9.41
C LYS A 303 -18.68 -8.05 -8.81
N LYS A 304 -17.52 -8.14 -9.48
CA LYS A 304 -16.48 -9.11 -9.06
C LYS A 304 -15.10 -8.55 -8.72
N GLY A 305 -14.95 -7.23 -8.54
CA GLY A 305 -13.70 -6.61 -8.08
C GLY A 305 -13.78 -5.79 -6.79
N ALA A 306 -14.98 -5.57 -6.23
CA ALA A 306 -15.12 -4.96 -4.92
C ALA A 306 -14.72 -5.98 -3.84
N VAL A 307 -13.61 -5.75 -3.14
CA VAL A 307 -13.40 -6.39 -1.84
C VAL A 307 -14.40 -5.71 -0.91
N ASN A 308 -15.41 -6.45 -0.46
CA ASN A 308 -16.55 -6.00 0.33
C ASN A 308 -16.16 -5.03 1.47
N ASP A 309 -16.21 -3.73 1.23
CA ASP A 309 -16.65 -2.77 2.25
C ASP A 309 -18.06 -2.31 1.91
N ASN A 310 -18.98 -3.27 2.03
CA ASN A 310 -20.39 -3.12 1.71
C ASN A 310 -21.14 -2.50 2.90
N ARG A 311 -20.58 -1.45 3.52
CA ARG A 311 -21.21 -0.74 4.64
C ARG A 311 -22.00 0.51 4.24
N TYR A 312 -21.97 0.94 2.99
CA TYR A 312 -22.78 2.08 2.54
C TYR A 312 -24.22 1.73 2.18
N ASN A 313 -24.53 0.43 2.11
CA ASN A 313 -25.89 -0.08 2.20
C ASN A 313 -25.97 -0.93 3.48
N VAL A 314 -26.02 -0.27 4.63
CA VAL A 314 -26.23 -0.92 5.94
C VAL A 314 -27.58 -1.63 5.90
N ASN A 315 -27.60 -2.87 5.43
CA ASN A 315 -28.79 -3.70 5.56
C ASN A 315 -28.90 -4.11 7.02
N MET A 316 -29.64 -3.32 7.79
CA MET A 316 -29.84 -3.54 9.22
C MET A 316 -30.35 -4.96 9.51
N LYS A 317 -31.15 -5.55 8.61
CA LYS A 317 -31.58 -6.96 8.75
C LYS A 317 -30.40 -7.93 8.69
N GLN A 318 -29.45 -7.70 7.79
CA GLN A 318 -28.24 -8.54 7.69
C GLN A 318 -27.36 -8.37 8.92
N ILE A 319 -27.19 -7.13 9.41
CA ILE A 319 -26.41 -6.88 10.64
C ILE A 319 -27.04 -7.58 11.83
N LEU A 320 -28.36 -7.50 11.99
CA LEU A 320 -29.08 -8.18 13.06
C LEU A 320 -28.98 -9.71 12.95
N GLN A 321 -28.93 -10.25 11.73
CA GLN A 321 -28.70 -11.68 11.52
C GLN A 321 -27.27 -12.08 11.90
N ASP A 322 -26.26 -11.33 11.45
CA ASP A 322 -24.86 -11.54 11.82
C ASP A 322 -24.69 -11.42 13.35
N ASN A 323 -25.38 -10.47 14.00
CA ASN A 323 -25.38 -10.31 15.46
C ASN A 323 -25.88 -11.58 16.18
N LYS A 324 -27.00 -12.16 15.71
CA LYS A 324 -27.55 -13.42 16.25
C LYS A 324 -26.54 -14.56 16.14
N GLU A 325 -25.87 -14.69 14.99
CA GLU A 325 -24.85 -15.72 14.80
C GLU A 325 -23.64 -15.53 15.71
N ILE A 326 -23.19 -14.28 15.88
CA ILE A 326 -22.07 -13.94 16.76
C ILE A 326 -22.41 -14.30 18.21
N ALA A 327 -23.58 -13.90 18.71
CA ALA A 327 -24.03 -14.23 20.06
C ALA A 327 -24.14 -15.74 20.29
N LYS A 328 -24.73 -16.47 19.34
CA LYS A 328 -24.82 -17.94 19.41
C LYS A 328 -23.43 -18.59 19.49
N ARG A 329 -22.50 -18.20 18.63
CA ARG A 329 -21.13 -18.74 18.64
C ARG A 329 -20.37 -18.39 19.91
N TRP A 330 -20.66 -17.26 20.53
CA TRP A 330 -20.04 -16.87 21.78
C TRP A 330 -20.49 -17.77 22.95
N LEU A 331 -21.78 -18.11 23.02
CA LEU A 331 -22.32 -19.05 24.03
C LEU A 331 -21.66 -20.43 23.96
N GLU A 332 -21.39 -20.91 22.74
CA GLU A 332 -20.72 -22.20 22.48
C GLU A 332 -19.27 -22.24 23.00
N LYS A 333 -18.66 -21.12 23.39
CA LYS A 333 -17.28 -21.06 23.91
C LYS A 333 -17.14 -21.40 25.39
N SER A 334 -18.25 -21.46 26.13
CA SER A 334 -18.24 -21.78 27.56
C SER A 334 -17.53 -23.11 27.87
N ASP A 335 -17.65 -24.08 26.96
CA ASP A 335 -17.01 -25.40 27.07
C ASP A 335 -15.55 -25.44 26.54
N ASN A 336 -15.01 -24.33 26.04
CA ASN A 336 -13.66 -24.30 25.47
C ASN A 336 -12.58 -24.05 26.54
N ASN A 337 -11.76 -25.07 26.82
CA ASN A 337 -10.66 -24.98 27.79
C ASN A 337 -9.67 -23.84 27.52
N ARG A 338 -9.35 -23.55 26.25
CA ARG A 338 -8.44 -22.46 25.89
C ARG A 338 -9.07 -21.11 26.19
N TYR A 339 -10.36 -20.95 25.92
CA TYR A 339 -11.10 -19.73 26.25
C TYR A 339 -11.16 -19.53 27.76
N ASN A 340 -11.48 -20.58 28.52
CA ASN A 340 -11.53 -20.54 29.98
C ASN A 340 -10.17 -20.17 30.61
N LYS A 341 -9.06 -20.63 30.03
CA LYS A 341 -7.71 -20.20 30.43
C LYS A 341 -7.50 -18.70 30.23
N PHE A 342 -7.76 -18.17 29.03
CA PHE A 342 -7.66 -16.74 28.77
C PHE A 342 -8.60 -15.91 29.66
N MET A 343 -9.83 -16.38 29.90
CA MET A 343 -10.75 -15.74 30.82
C MET A 343 -10.21 -15.65 32.25
N SER A 344 -9.54 -16.70 32.73
CA SER A 344 -8.85 -16.68 34.02
C SER A 344 -7.73 -15.64 34.06
N ASP A 345 -6.95 -15.51 32.99
CA ASP A 345 -5.88 -14.53 32.90
C ASP A 345 -6.41 -13.09 32.81
N ARG A 346 -7.48 -12.85 32.02
CA ARG A 346 -8.18 -11.56 31.95
C ARG A 346 -8.69 -11.11 33.31
N LYS A 347 -9.23 -12.02 34.13
CA LYS A 347 -9.72 -11.75 35.49
C LYS A 347 -8.64 -11.29 36.47
N LYS A 348 -7.36 -11.57 36.19
CA LYS A 348 -6.24 -11.14 37.04
C LYS A 348 -5.82 -9.69 36.78
N LEU A 349 -6.18 -9.10 35.65
CA LEU A 349 -5.81 -7.74 35.29
C LEU A 349 -6.55 -6.72 36.17
N PRO A 350 -5.90 -5.62 36.58
CA PRO A 350 -6.54 -4.59 37.40
C PRO A 350 -7.81 -4.00 36.77
N ALA A 351 -7.83 -3.81 35.45
CA ALA A 351 -9.00 -3.33 34.73
C ALA A 351 -10.26 -4.19 34.97
N TRP A 352 -10.10 -5.49 35.26
CA TRP A 352 -11.23 -6.38 35.50
C TRP A 352 -12.05 -5.98 36.71
N GLN A 353 -11.39 -5.53 37.78
CA GLN A 353 -12.06 -5.10 39.02
C GLN A 353 -12.94 -3.87 38.81
N LYS A 354 -12.66 -3.10 37.76
CA LYS A 354 -13.37 -1.87 37.39
C LYS A 354 -14.38 -2.07 36.25
N ARG A 355 -14.54 -3.29 35.71
CA ARG A 355 -15.41 -3.60 34.57
C ARG A 355 -16.81 -3.01 34.74
N ASP A 356 -17.48 -3.34 35.85
CA ASP A 356 -18.88 -2.95 36.04
C ASP A 356 -19.03 -1.44 36.30
N GLU A 357 -18.04 -0.82 36.95
CA GLU A 357 -17.99 0.64 37.15
C GLU A 357 -17.84 1.37 35.80
N ILE A 358 -16.94 0.88 34.93
CA ILE A 358 -16.73 1.41 33.58
C ILE A 358 -18.02 1.33 32.75
N LEU A 359 -18.65 0.15 32.69
CA LEU A 359 -19.89 -0.05 31.93
C LEU A 359 -21.05 0.81 32.46
N ASN A 360 -21.17 0.94 33.77
CA ASN A 360 -22.19 1.79 34.39
C ASN A 360 -21.96 3.28 34.12
N SER A 361 -20.71 3.72 34.04
CA SER A 361 -20.37 5.11 33.69
C SER A 361 -20.70 5.42 32.23
N MET A 362 -20.38 4.51 31.30
CA MET A 362 -20.75 4.61 29.87
C MET A 362 -22.28 4.71 29.67
N LYS A 363 -23.08 4.06 30.52
CA LYS A 363 -24.55 4.14 30.47
C LYS A 363 -25.10 5.48 30.96
N LYS A 364 -24.34 6.22 31.78
CA LYS A 364 -24.75 7.49 32.40
C LYS A 364 -24.19 8.73 31.69
N SER A 365 -23.05 8.60 31.02
CA SER A 365 -22.36 9.69 30.35
C SER A 365 -21.97 9.29 28.93
N GLN A 366 -22.21 10.18 27.96
CA GLN A 366 -21.78 9.98 26.57
C GLN A 366 -20.26 9.97 26.41
N ILE A 367 -19.52 10.63 27.33
CA ILE A 367 -18.07 10.71 27.29
C ILE A 367 -17.52 10.38 28.67
N ILE A 368 -16.49 9.54 28.72
CA ILE A 368 -15.78 9.22 29.95
C ILE A 368 -14.27 9.19 29.72
N VAL A 369 -13.50 9.48 30.76
CA VAL A 369 -12.04 9.29 30.78
C VAL A 369 -11.71 8.10 31.67
N ILE A 370 -10.86 7.20 31.18
CA ILE A 370 -10.31 6.08 31.92
C ILE A 370 -8.81 6.30 32.06
N SER A 371 -8.36 6.53 33.28
CA SER A 371 -6.95 6.62 33.63
C SER A 371 -6.46 5.32 34.25
N GLY A 372 -5.16 5.04 34.11
CA GLY A 372 -4.51 3.95 34.83
C GLY A 372 -3.16 3.63 34.20
N GLU A 373 -2.23 3.09 34.96
CA GLU A 373 -0.85 2.90 34.47
C GLU A 373 -0.74 1.91 33.29
N THR A 374 0.41 1.91 32.62
CA THR A 374 0.73 0.88 31.61
C THR A 374 0.63 -0.52 32.21
N GLY A 375 0.07 -1.47 31.46
CA GLY A 375 -0.09 -2.86 31.93
C GLY A 375 -1.33 -3.13 32.79
N CYS A 376 -2.13 -2.12 33.14
CA CYS A 376 -3.38 -2.34 33.89
C CYS A 376 -4.51 -2.99 33.05
N GLY A 377 -4.34 -3.05 31.72
CA GLY A 377 -5.24 -3.76 30.79
C GLY A 377 -6.22 -2.90 30.00
N LYS A 378 -6.11 -1.56 30.03
CA LYS A 378 -7.03 -0.63 29.32
C LYS A 378 -7.26 -1.00 27.84
N SER A 379 -6.19 -0.97 27.05
CA SER A 379 -6.21 -1.12 25.58
C SER A 379 -6.80 -2.45 25.12
N THR A 380 -6.57 -3.53 25.87
CA THR A 380 -7.08 -4.86 25.52
C THR A 380 -8.44 -5.15 26.12
N GLN A 381 -8.76 -4.64 27.32
CA GLN A 381 -9.95 -5.08 28.05
C GLN A 381 -11.14 -4.14 27.94
N VAL A 382 -10.96 -2.82 27.93
CA VAL A 382 -12.09 -1.87 27.90
C VAL A 382 -12.98 -2.08 26.66
N PRO A 383 -12.44 -2.19 25.42
CA PRO A 383 -13.28 -2.48 24.27
C PRO A 383 -13.95 -3.85 24.34
N GLN A 384 -13.30 -4.85 24.97
CA GLN A 384 -13.90 -6.15 25.20
C GLN A 384 -15.03 -6.13 26.23
N TYR A 385 -14.98 -5.26 27.24
CA TYR A 385 -16.07 -5.13 28.21
C TYR A 385 -17.35 -4.63 27.54
N ILE A 386 -17.25 -3.67 26.63
CA ILE A 386 -18.39 -3.19 25.83
C ILE A 386 -18.96 -4.33 24.98
N LEU A 387 -18.09 -5.07 24.30
CA LEU A 387 -18.50 -6.20 23.46
C LEU A 387 -19.14 -7.32 24.30
N ASP A 388 -18.59 -7.63 25.47
CA ASP A 388 -19.09 -8.66 26.39
C ASP A 388 -20.44 -8.23 27.01
N ASP A 389 -20.63 -6.96 27.41
CA ASP A 389 -21.93 -6.43 27.91
C ASP A 389 -23.01 -6.52 26.83
N TRP A 390 -22.66 -6.21 25.58
CA TRP A 390 -23.57 -6.36 24.45
C TRP A 390 -23.96 -7.83 24.21
N LEU A 391 -23.01 -8.77 24.28
CA LEU A 391 -23.27 -10.21 24.15
C LEU A 391 -24.15 -10.73 25.29
N ASP A 392 -23.89 -10.29 26.52
CA ASP A 392 -24.71 -10.61 27.69
C ASP A 392 -26.16 -10.07 27.51
N GLY A 393 -26.31 -8.83 27.05
CA GLY A 393 -27.60 -8.22 26.73
C GLY A 393 -28.36 -8.97 25.63
N PHE A 394 -27.65 -9.45 24.61
CA PHE A 394 -28.23 -10.25 23.53
C PHE A 394 -28.81 -11.58 24.03
N ASN A 395 -28.14 -12.23 24.98
CA ASN A 395 -28.64 -13.46 25.62
C ASN A 395 -29.89 -13.22 26.47
N ASN A 396 -30.04 -12.01 27.01
CA ASN A 396 -31.22 -11.59 27.76
C ASN A 396 -32.36 -11.07 26.85
N GLY A 397 -32.27 -11.29 25.53
CA GLY A 397 -33.30 -10.93 24.57
C GLY A 397 -33.13 -9.54 23.92
N GLY A 398 -32.02 -8.85 24.19
CA GLY A 398 -31.68 -7.59 23.51
C GLY A 398 -31.40 -7.79 22.02
N THR A 399 -31.73 -6.79 21.21
CA THR A 399 -31.52 -6.83 19.75
C THR A 399 -30.71 -5.65 19.22
N GLU A 400 -30.12 -4.85 20.11
CA GLU A 400 -29.38 -3.65 19.72
C GLU A 400 -28.11 -4.02 18.94
N HIS A 401 -27.64 -3.10 18.10
CA HIS A 401 -26.39 -3.25 17.38
C HIS A 401 -25.23 -2.68 18.19
N VAL A 402 -24.03 -3.25 18.02
CA VAL A 402 -22.79 -2.68 18.54
C VAL A 402 -21.76 -2.59 17.40
N GLU A 403 -21.09 -1.46 17.29
CA GLU A 403 -19.87 -1.30 16.51
C GLU A 403 -18.93 -0.39 17.31
N ILE A 404 -17.76 -0.93 17.63
CA ILE A 404 -16.74 -0.33 18.48
C ILE A 404 -15.52 -0.08 17.60
N VAL A 405 -15.03 1.16 17.59
CA VAL A 405 -13.78 1.54 16.94
C VAL A 405 -12.82 2.01 18.02
N CYS A 406 -11.65 1.38 18.11
CA CYS A 406 -10.60 1.74 19.05
C CYS A 406 -9.38 2.27 18.28
N THR A 407 -9.05 3.55 18.47
CA THR A 407 -7.88 4.14 17.82
C THR A 407 -6.61 3.84 18.60
N GLN A 408 -5.51 3.68 17.88
CA GLN A 408 -4.16 3.48 18.39
C GLN A 408 -3.21 4.48 17.70
N PRO A 409 -2.23 5.06 18.40
CA PRO A 409 -1.32 6.05 17.80
C PRO A 409 -0.39 5.42 16.75
N ARG A 410 -0.05 4.14 16.89
CA ARG A 410 0.92 3.45 16.03
C ARG A 410 0.28 2.24 15.33
N ARG A 411 0.71 2.00 14.08
CA ARG A 411 0.26 0.84 13.26
C ARG A 411 0.52 -0.50 13.95
N ILE A 412 1.70 -0.66 14.53
CA ILE A 412 2.10 -1.90 15.22
C ILE A 412 1.23 -2.16 16.46
N SER A 413 0.80 -1.11 17.18
CA SER A 413 -0.12 -1.21 18.31
C SER A 413 -1.51 -1.63 17.85
N ALA A 414 -2.03 -1.05 16.76
CA ALA A 414 -3.33 -1.44 16.20
C ALA A 414 -3.36 -2.93 15.82
N ILE A 415 -2.32 -3.44 15.13
CA ILE A 415 -2.22 -4.86 14.77
C ILE A 415 -2.09 -5.72 16.03
N GLY A 416 -1.09 -5.42 16.87
CA GLY A 416 -0.73 -6.25 18.02
C GLY A 416 -1.86 -6.36 19.05
N VAL A 417 -2.54 -5.26 19.35
CA VAL A 417 -3.70 -5.27 20.28
C VAL A 417 -4.86 -6.05 19.69
N ALA A 418 -5.17 -5.87 18.40
CA ALA A 418 -6.26 -6.60 17.76
C ALA A 418 -6.02 -8.12 17.71
N GLU A 419 -4.80 -8.53 17.35
CA GLU A 419 -4.42 -9.95 17.32
C GLU A 419 -4.46 -10.55 18.72
N ARG A 420 -3.94 -9.83 19.72
CA ARG A 420 -4.01 -10.25 21.12
C ARG A 420 -5.45 -10.41 21.60
N VAL A 421 -6.32 -9.46 21.30
CA VAL A 421 -7.74 -9.50 21.69
C VAL A 421 -8.48 -10.62 20.96
N ALA A 422 -8.18 -10.87 19.68
CA ALA A 422 -8.74 -12.02 18.95
C ALA A 422 -8.32 -13.36 19.58
N ASP A 423 -7.05 -13.48 19.97
CA ASP A 423 -6.50 -14.67 20.64
C ASP A 423 -7.13 -14.92 22.02
N GLU A 424 -7.28 -13.86 22.84
CA GLU A 424 -7.96 -13.93 24.14
C GLU A 424 -9.41 -14.43 24.00
N ARG A 425 -10.06 -14.11 22.88
CA ARG A 425 -11.41 -14.57 22.55
C ARG A 425 -11.43 -15.93 21.84
N VAL A 426 -10.27 -16.52 21.55
CA VAL A 426 -10.14 -17.77 20.77
C VAL A 426 -10.85 -17.66 19.43
N GLU A 427 -10.66 -16.53 18.75
CA GLU A 427 -11.20 -16.24 17.43
C GLU A 427 -10.09 -15.96 16.43
N LYS A 428 -10.41 -16.11 15.15
CA LYS A 428 -9.55 -15.61 14.07
C LYS A 428 -9.73 -14.10 13.93
N ILE A 429 -8.63 -13.38 13.82
CA ILE A 429 -8.64 -11.95 13.45
C ILE A 429 -9.43 -11.74 12.14
N GLY A 430 -10.19 -10.64 12.07
CA GLY A 430 -11.12 -10.34 10.98
C GLY A 430 -12.51 -10.98 11.12
N GLN A 431 -12.77 -11.71 12.21
CA GLN A 431 -14.13 -12.12 12.60
C GLN A 431 -14.76 -11.04 13.47
N VAL A 432 -15.06 -11.29 14.76
CA VAL A 432 -15.68 -10.29 15.64
C VAL A 432 -14.71 -9.16 15.97
N VAL A 433 -13.42 -9.50 16.07
CA VAL A 433 -12.32 -8.57 16.31
C VAL A 433 -11.49 -8.43 15.03
N GLY A 434 -11.13 -7.21 14.68
CA GLY A 434 -10.32 -6.89 13.50
C GLY A 434 -9.45 -5.66 13.68
N TYR A 435 -8.63 -5.37 12.67
CA TYR A 435 -7.93 -4.09 12.59
C TYR A 435 -7.98 -3.49 11.20
N GLN A 436 -7.79 -2.17 11.13
CA GLN A 436 -7.65 -1.43 9.89
C GLN A 436 -6.55 -0.37 10.02
N ILE A 437 -5.53 -0.47 9.19
CA ILE A 437 -4.44 0.49 9.09
C ILE A 437 -4.28 0.90 7.61
N ARG A 438 -3.40 1.87 7.34
CA ARG A 438 -3.12 2.26 5.97
C ARG A 438 -2.61 1.05 5.17
N LEU A 439 -3.29 0.76 4.06
CA LEU A 439 -2.99 -0.31 3.09
C LEU A 439 -3.15 -1.75 3.62
N GLU A 440 -3.69 -1.94 4.82
CA GLU A 440 -3.89 -3.28 5.36
C GLU A 440 -5.13 -3.32 6.25
N SER A 441 -6.00 -4.29 6.02
CA SER A 441 -7.24 -4.44 6.76
C SER A 441 -7.59 -5.90 6.98
N LYS A 442 -7.90 -6.25 8.22
CA LYS A 442 -8.48 -7.53 8.61
C LYS A 442 -9.80 -7.26 9.33
N VAL A 443 -10.81 -6.88 8.56
CA VAL A 443 -12.20 -6.67 9.02
C VAL A 443 -13.18 -7.40 8.09
N SER A 444 -14.36 -7.72 8.59
CA SER A 444 -15.46 -8.32 7.81
C SER A 444 -16.82 -7.74 8.24
N SER A 445 -17.91 -8.16 7.60
CA SER A 445 -19.27 -7.78 8.02
C SER A 445 -19.60 -8.21 9.45
N LYS A 446 -18.88 -9.21 9.98
CA LYS A 446 -19.03 -9.73 11.34
C LYS A 446 -18.17 -9.01 12.37
N THR A 447 -17.29 -8.10 11.93
CA THR A 447 -16.45 -7.32 12.85
C THR A 447 -17.32 -6.33 13.62
N ARG A 448 -17.18 -6.37 14.94
CA ARG A 448 -17.87 -5.51 15.90
C ARG A 448 -16.89 -4.68 16.70
N LEU A 449 -15.64 -5.14 16.82
CA LEU A 449 -14.54 -4.41 17.43
C LEU A 449 -13.40 -4.25 16.41
N THR A 450 -13.16 -3.02 15.99
CA THR A 450 -12.08 -2.67 15.05
C THR A 450 -11.03 -1.83 15.77
N PHE A 451 -9.78 -2.26 15.76
CA PHE A 451 -8.65 -1.42 16.13
C PHE A 451 -8.08 -0.71 14.89
N CYS A 452 -7.86 0.59 14.94
CA CYS A 452 -7.31 1.31 13.79
C CYS A 452 -6.33 2.40 14.22
N THR A 453 -5.55 2.93 13.27
CA THR A 453 -4.80 4.15 13.56
C THR A 453 -5.73 5.36 13.55
N THR A 454 -5.41 6.40 14.32
CA THR A 454 -6.18 7.66 14.36
C THR A 454 -6.47 8.21 12.96
N GLY A 455 -5.45 8.23 12.08
CA GLY A 455 -5.62 8.68 10.69
C GLY A 455 -6.63 7.86 9.85
N ILE A 456 -6.87 6.58 10.16
CA ILE A 456 -7.90 5.78 9.49
C ILE A 456 -9.30 6.22 9.92
N LEU A 457 -9.51 6.52 11.20
CA LEU A 457 -10.79 7.03 11.67
C LEU A 457 -11.06 8.45 11.16
N LEU A 458 -10.04 9.31 11.11
CA LEU A 458 -10.14 10.64 10.49
C LEU A 458 -10.56 10.54 9.02
N ARG A 459 -9.91 9.66 8.26
CA ARG A 459 -10.32 9.40 6.86
C ARG A 459 -11.74 8.86 6.76
N ARG A 460 -12.20 8.05 7.72
CA ARG A 460 -13.59 7.59 7.80
C ARG A 460 -14.58 8.72 8.02
N LEU A 461 -14.22 9.72 8.81
CA LEU A 461 -15.02 10.92 9.04
C LEU A 461 -15.15 11.81 7.80
N GLU A 462 -14.23 11.74 6.83
CA GLU A 462 -14.36 12.49 5.57
C GLU A 462 -15.55 12.02 4.72
N TYR A 463 -15.81 10.70 4.67
CA TYR A 463 -16.86 10.12 3.85
C TYR A 463 -18.11 9.69 4.62
N ASP A 464 -18.00 9.42 5.93
CA ASP A 464 -19.11 9.15 6.85
C ASP A 464 -18.98 10.10 8.05
N PRO A 465 -19.29 11.41 7.89
CA PRO A 465 -19.06 12.43 8.92
C PRO A 465 -19.85 12.20 10.20
N LYS A 466 -20.91 11.40 10.13
CA LYS A 466 -21.74 11.05 11.29
C LYS A 466 -21.33 9.73 11.92
N LEU A 467 -20.45 8.95 11.31
CA LEU A 467 -20.10 7.58 11.72
C LEU A 467 -21.33 6.73 12.00
N THR A 468 -22.28 6.71 11.07
CA THR A 468 -23.68 6.27 11.32
C THR A 468 -23.83 4.89 11.94
N SER A 469 -22.96 3.93 11.61
CA SER A 469 -23.01 2.57 12.19
C SER A 469 -22.27 2.44 13.52
N VAL A 470 -21.35 3.36 13.82
CA VAL A 470 -20.50 3.30 15.01
C VAL A 470 -21.30 3.70 16.25
N THR A 471 -21.20 2.87 17.29
CA THR A 471 -21.87 3.06 18.59
C THR A 471 -20.89 3.55 19.66
N HIS A 472 -19.64 3.10 19.60
CA HIS A 472 -18.62 3.40 20.58
C HIS A 472 -17.30 3.76 19.89
N ILE A 473 -16.69 4.87 20.29
CA ILE A 473 -15.34 5.25 19.88
C ILE A 473 -14.45 5.28 21.11
N VAL A 474 -13.38 4.49 21.06
CA VAL A 474 -12.35 4.47 22.09
C VAL A 474 -11.13 5.17 21.51
N VAL A 475 -10.69 6.26 22.13
CA VAL A 475 -9.43 6.93 21.79
C VAL A 475 -8.40 6.51 22.80
N ASP A 476 -7.51 5.61 22.41
CA ASP A 476 -6.44 5.12 23.28
C ASP A 476 -5.21 6.03 23.24
N GLU A 477 -4.39 5.95 24.29
CA GLU A 477 -3.11 6.65 24.41
C GLU A 477 -3.23 8.18 24.21
N VAL A 478 -4.34 8.81 24.66
CA VAL A 478 -4.57 10.26 24.45
C VAL A 478 -3.50 11.15 25.06
N HIS A 479 -2.74 10.63 26.02
CA HIS A 479 -1.62 11.30 26.65
C HIS A 479 -0.38 11.45 25.75
N GLU A 480 -0.29 10.72 24.62
CA GLU A 480 0.79 10.95 23.64
C GLU A 480 0.63 12.30 22.91
N ARG A 481 -0.56 12.93 22.96
CA ARG A 481 -0.84 14.28 22.41
C ARG A 481 -0.37 14.46 20.96
N SER A 482 -0.57 13.45 20.11
CA SER A 482 -0.30 13.59 18.67
C SER A 482 -1.30 14.56 18.04
N GLU A 483 -0.86 15.26 16.99
CA GLU A 483 -1.70 16.22 16.26
C GLU A 483 -3.01 15.58 15.75
N GLU A 484 -2.93 14.36 15.22
CA GLU A 484 -4.10 13.64 14.71
C GLU A 484 -5.07 13.26 15.84
N SER A 485 -4.55 12.91 17.02
CA SER A 485 -5.36 12.57 18.19
C SER A 485 -6.09 13.80 18.71
N ASP A 486 -5.38 14.91 18.90
CA ASP A 486 -5.98 16.17 19.34
C ASP A 486 -7.04 16.66 18.32
N PHE A 487 -6.78 16.51 17.01
CA PHE A 487 -7.76 16.85 15.97
C PHE A 487 -8.98 15.91 15.98
N LEU A 488 -8.78 14.61 16.20
CA LEU A 488 -9.90 13.68 16.38
C LEU A 488 -10.76 14.08 17.59
N LEU A 489 -10.16 14.44 18.73
CA LEU A 489 -10.89 14.86 19.93
C LEU A 489 -11.73 16.13 19.67
N LEU A 490 -11.21 17.07 18.87
CA LEU A 490 -11.96 18.24 18.41
C LEU A 490 -13.23 17.82 17.65
N ILE A 491 -13.11 16.94 16.67
CA ILE A 491 -14.24 16.47 15.86
C ILE A 491 -15.24 15.70 16.73
N LEU A 492 -14.77 14.80 17.59
CA LEU A 492 -15.63 14.00 18.46
C LEU A 492 -16.43 14.87 19.43
N ARG A 493 -15.84 15.95 19.96
CA ARG A 493 -16.53 16.92 20.84
C ARG A 493 -17.73 17.56 20.16
N ASP A 494 -17.67 17.79 18.85
CA ASP A 494 -18.80 18.32 18.10
C ASP A 494 -19.75 17.23 17.63
N LEU A 495 -19.23 16.05 17.26
CA LEU A 495 -20.04 14.92 16.82
C LEU A 495 -21.01 14.42 17.89
N VAL A 496 -20.58 14.30 19.15
CA VAL A 496 -21.44 13.88 20.28
C VAL A 496 -22.58 14.84 20.59
N LYS A 497 -22.50 16.10 20.15
CA LYS A 497 -23.62 17.05 20.23
C LYS A 497 -24.74 16.64 19.27
N VAL A 498 -24.39 16.05 18.12
CA VAL A 498 -25.30 15.61 17.06
C VAL A 498 -25.74 14.16 17.25
N ARG A 499 -24.81 13.25 17.56
CA ARG A 499 -25.06 11.82 17.81
C ARG A 499 -25.21 11.57 19.31
N LYS A 500 -26.46 11.60 19.79
CA LYS A 500 -26.79 11.34 21.22
C LYS A 500 -26.67 9.86 21.63
N ASP A 501 -26.63 8.99 20.64
CA ASP A 501 -26.44 7.55 20.74
C ASP A 501 -24.97 7.10 20.66
N LEU A 502 -24.05 8.04 20.39
CA LEU A 502 -22.62 7.75 20.34
C LEU A 502 -21.98 7.92 21.71
N THR A 503 -21.21 6.91 22.14
CA THR A 503 -20.40 6.93 23.36
C THR A 503 -18.91 7.05 23.00
N VAL A 504 -18.20 7.98 23.65
CA VAL A 504 -16.77 8.23 23.45
C VAL A 504 -16.00 7.90 24.74
N ILE A 505 -14.93 7.14 24.63
CA ILE A 505 -14.11 6.71 25.76
C ILE A 505 -12.67 7.14 25.51
N LEU A 506 -12.11 7.94 26.43
CA LEU A 506 -10.73 8.40 26.35
C LEU A 506 -9.90 7.56 27.31
N MET A 507 -8.81 6.93 26.84
CA MET A 507 -7.94 6.13 27.69
C MET A 507 -6.55 6.79 27.79
N SER A 508 -6.12 7.04 29.03
CA SER A 508 -4.83 7.68 29.34
C SER A 508 -4.01 6.81 30.29
N ALA A 509 -2.70 6.72 30.05
CA ALA A 509 -1.78 6.05 30.98
C ALA A 509 -1.27 6.96 32.10
N THR A 510 -1.48 8.28 31.98
CA THR A 510 -0.89 9.30 32.88
C THR A 510 -1.96 10.06 33.66
N LEU A 511 -1.55 10.69 34.77
CA LEU A 511 -2.39 11.44 35.71
C LEU A 511 -3.07 12.69 35.13
N ASN A 512 -2.79 13.09 33.88
CA ASN A 512 -3.41 14.26 33.24
C ASN A 512 -4.85 14.00 32.75
N ALA A 513 -5.61 13.14 33.44
CA ALA A 513 -7.00 12.84 33.09
C ALA A 513 -7.93 14.05 33.26
N ASP A 514 -7.61 14.93 34.23
CA ASP A 514 -8.37 16.15 34.51
C ASP A 514 -8.41 17.10 33.31
N LEU A 515 -7.29 17.24 32.58
CA LEU A 515 -7.23 18.08 31.39
C LEU A 515 -8.27 17.66 30.32
N PHE A 516 -8.41 16.35 30.11
CA PHE A 516 -9.39 15.82 29.16
C PHE A 516 -10.82 15.95 29.71
N SER A 517 -10.99 15.78 31.03
CA SER A 517 -12.29 15.99 31.67
C SER A 517 -12.77 17.43 31.47
N ASP A 518 -11.93 18.41 31.79
CA ASP A 518 -12.21 19.83 31.66
C ASP A 518 -12.54 20.21 30.21
N TYR A 519 -11.75 19.72 29.24
CA TYR A 519 -11.96 20.01 27.82
C TYR A 519 -13.32 19.55 27.29
N PHE A 520 -13.84 18.42 27.79
CA PHE A 520 -15.16 17.89 27.44
C PHE A 520 -16.28 18.34 28.39
N GLY A 521 -15.99 19.26 29.34
CA GLY A 521 -16.98 19.85 30.23
C GLY A 521 -17.21 19.09 31.53
N ASN A 522 -16.13 18.74 32.24
CA ASN A 522 -16.11 18.04 33.53
C ASN A 522 -16.77 16.65 33.48
N ILE A 523 -16.37 15.86 32.49
CA ILE A 523 -16.87 14.48 32.31
C ILE A 523 -16.29 13.50 33.35
N PRO A 524 -16.96 12.37 33.63
CA PRO A 524 -16.49 11.41 34.62
C PRO A 524 -15.10 10.85 34.32
N ILE A 525 -14.24 10.81 35.35
CA ILE A 525 -12.93 10.16 35.32
C ILE A 525 -12.99 8.88 36.14
N LEU A 526 -12.53 7.77 35.57
CA LEU A 526 -12.42 6.48 36.23
C LEU A 526 -10.96 6.06 36.29
N GLU A 527 -10.47 5.79 37.49
CA GLU A 527 -9.09 5.37 37.72
C GLU A 527 -8.99 3.85 37.92
N ILE A 528 -8.17 3.21 37.09
CA ILE A 528 -7.81 1.80 37.22
C ILE A 528 -6.49 1.72 37.96
N PRO A 529 -6.45 1.07 39.14
CA PRO A 529 -5.22 0.95 39.91
C PRO A 529 -4.15 0.17 39.14
N GLY A 530 -2.89 0.62 39.23
CA GLY A 530 -1.75 -0.07 38.65
C GLY A 530 -1.39 -1.36 39.40
N ARG A 531 -0.76 -2.28 38.67
CA ARG A 531 0.06 -3.36 39.25
C ARG A 531 1.41 -3.30 38.57
N THR A 532 2.30 -2.49 39.11
CA THR A 532 3.70 -2.48 38.68
C THR A 532 4.48 -3.48 39.53
N PHE A 533 5.43 -4.16 38.90
CA PHE A 533 6.52 -4.79 39.63
C PHE A 533 7.50 -3.67 40.03
N PRO A 534 8.19 -3.79 41.18
CA PRO A 534 9.23 -2.82 41.51
C PRO A 534 10.28 -2.81 40.39
N VAL A 535 10.47 -1.64 39.78
CA VAL A 535 11.52 -1.40 38.79
C VAL A 535 12.58 -0.54 39.47
N GLU A 536 13.76 -1.11 39.67
CA GLU A 536 14.92 -0.35 40.15
C GLU A 536 15.39 0.60 39.06
N GLN A 537 15.62 1.86 39.44
CA GLN A 537 16.12 2.90 38.54
C GLN A 537 17.58 3.12 38.85
N PHE A 538 18.42 3.12 37.81
CA PHE A 538 19.83 3.45 37.91
C PHE A 538 20.11 4.70 37.10
N PHE A 539 20.78 5.66 37.72
CA PHE A 539 21.28 6.86 37.06
C PHE A 539 22.66 6.60 36.43
N LEU A 540 23.11 7.53 35.59
CA LEU A 540 24.35 7.34 34.81
C LEU A 540 25.55 7.06 35.72
N GLU A 541 25.63 7.76 36.85
CA GLU A 541 26.68 7.64 37.86
C GLU A 541 26.70 6.22 38.45
N GLU A 542 25.54 5.69 38.83
CA GLU A 542 25.40 4.34 39.37
C GLU A 542 25.76 3.29 38.32
N VAL A 543 25.37 3.50 37.05
CA VAL A 543 25.74 2.61 35.95
C VAL A 543 27.25 2.64 35.70
N MET A 544 27.89 3.82 35.72
CA MET A 544 29.34 3.95 35.57
C MET A 544 30.09 3.22 36.69
N ASP A 545 29.66 3.40 37.94
CA ASP A 545 30.24 2.74 39.11
C ASP A 545 30.04 1.22 39.06
N MET A 546 28.82 0.76 38.72
CA MET A 546 28.50 -0.67 38.61
C MET A 546 29.29 -1.38 37.51
N THR A 547 29.50 -0.70 36.39
CA THR A 547 30.16 -1.29 35.21
C THR A 547 31.67 -1.06 35.19
N ASN A 548 32.19 -0.16 36.04
CA ASN A 548 33.55 0.39 35.96
C ASN A 548 33.88 0.87 34.54
N TYR A 549 32.90 1.44 33.84
CA TYR A 549 33.06 1.84 32.46
C TYR A 549 34.02 3.04 32.37
N VAL A 550 35.09 2.87 31.58
CA VAL A 550 36.10 3.92 31.33
C VAL A 550 35.86 4.54 29.95
N MET A 551 35.67 5.85 29.92
CA MET A 551 35.56 6.62 28.68
C MET A 551 36.94 6.79 28.04
N GLU A 552 37.17 6.13 26.89
CA GLU A 552 38.40 6.28 26.12
C GLU A 552 38.35 7.53 25.22
N GLU A 553 39.38 8.39 25.28
CA GLU A 553 39.47 9.64 24.50
C GLU A 553 39.35 9.44 22.97
N ASN A 554 39.66 8.25 22.46
CA ASN A 554 39.58 7.88 21.04
C ASN A 554 38.74 6.61 20.81
N GLY A 555 37.84 6.28 21.75
CA GLY A 555 36.99 5.10 21.63
C GLY A 555 36.11 5.14 20.37
N PRO A 556 35.59 3.99 19.92
CA PRO A 556 34.76 3.90 18.71
C PRO A 556 33.48 4.76 18.77
N TYR A 557 33.05 5.13 19.98
CA TYR A 557 31.87 5.96 20.23
C TYR A 557 32.22 7.40 20.66
N ALA A 558 33.51 7.76 20.72
CA ALA A 558 33.94 9.12 21.04
C ALA A 558 33.64 10.08 19.87
N ARG A 559 32.98 11.21 20.18
CA ARG A 559 32.69 12.25 19.17
C ARG A 559 34.01 12.90 18.73
N LYS A 560 34.44 12.62 17.50
CA LYS A 560 35.63 13.27 16.90
C LYS A 560 35.37 14.76 16.72
N VAL A 561 35.95 15.58 17.58
CA VAL A 561 35.90 17.04 17.44
C VAL A 561 36.90 17.43 16.34
N LYS A 562 36.41 17.96 15.21
CA LYS A 562 37.27 18.55 14.19
C LYS A 562 37.97 19.79 14.78
N LYS A 563 39.30 19.82 14.75
CA LYS A 563 40.10 21.02 15.12
C LYS A 563 39.55 22.22 14.34
N GLY A 564 39.01 23.22 15.06
CA GLY A 564 38.49 24.47 14.48
C GLY A 564 37.08 24.88 14.90
N LYS A 565 36.36 24.10 15.72
CA LYS A 565 35.08 24.54 16.31
C LYS A 565 35.13 24.44 17.83
N PHE A 566 35.83 25.40 18.44
CA PHE A 566 35.49 25.85 19.78
C PHE A 566 34.73 27.17 19.60
N ASN A 567 33.45 27.14 19.96
CA ASN A 567 32.68 28.28 20.45
C ASN A 567 31.77 27.73 21.54
#